data_AF-A0A3D4THK7-F1
#
_entry.id   AF-A0A3D4THK7-F1
#
_cell.length_a   1.000
_cell.length_b   1.000
_cell.length_c   1.000
_cell.angle_alpha   90.00
_cell.angle_beta   90.00
_cell.angle_gamma   90.00
#
_symmetry.space_group_name_H-M   'P 1'
#
loop_
_entity.id
_entity.type
_entity.pdbx_description
1 polymer ?
#
loop_
_entity_poly.entity_id
_entity_poly.type
_entity_poly.pdbx_seq_one_letter_code
_entity_poly.pdbx_strand_id
1 'polypeptide(L)'
;AFTTQLAALFQLTVVLGKLHGRIDAAQEADYLEQLRFLPGSVQHALNMEPQIAAWAERFARKSSALFLGRGLHYPIALEGSLKLKEISYIHAEAYPAGELKHGPLAL
;
A
#
# COMPACT_ATOMS: atom_id res chain seq x y z
N ALA A 1 2.58 -12.64 -0.29
CA ALA A 1 3.71 -12.47 0.67
C ALA A 1 3.77 -11.06 1.25
N PHE A 2 3.70 -9.99 0.44
CA PHE A 2 3.82 -8.60 0.90
C PHE A 2 2.87 -8.22 2.05
N THR A 3 1.56 -8.45 1.91
CA THR A 3 0.57 -8.07 2.92
C THR A 3 0.75 -8.80 4.26
N THR A 4 1.11 -10.08 4.24
CA THR A 4 1.42 -10.85 5.45
C THR A 4 2.71 -10.37 6.11
N GLN A 5 3.70 -9.92 5.34
CA GLN A 5 4.92 -9.30 5.88
C GLN A 5 4.61 -7.98 6.60
N LEU A 6 3.73 -7.14 6.05
CA LEU A 6 3.28 -5.91 6.72
C LEU A 6 2.57 -6.20 8.05
N ALA A 7 1.68 -7.21 8.08
CA ALA A 7 1.01 -7.61 9.32
C ALA A 7 2.01 -8.09 10.38
N ALA A 8 3.01 -8.90 9.99
CA ALA A 8 4.07 -9.36 10.90
C ALA A 8 4.94 -8.20 11.40
N LEU A 9 5.33 -7.27 10.53
CA LEU A 9 6.10 -6.07 10.91
C LEU A 9 5.33 -5.17 11.87
N PHE A 10 4.02 -5.04 11.66
CA PHE A 10 3.15 -4.30 12.58
C PHE A 10 3.13 -4.95 13.96
N GLN A 11 2.91 -6.27 14.05
CA GLN A 11 2.96 -7.01 15.32
C GLN A 11 4.32 -6.87 16.01
N LEU A 12 5.42 -6.99 15.26
CA LEU A 12 6.77 -6.78 15.79
C LEU A 12 6.93 -5.36 16.34
N THR A 13 6.43 -4.35 15.65
CA THR A 13 6.45 -2.95 16.09
C THR A 13 5.68 -2.76 17.39
N VAL A 14 4.50 -3.39 17.53
CA VAL A 14 3.71 -3.33 18.76
C VAL A 14 4.47 -3.99 19.92
N VAL A 15 5.06 -5.17 19.71
CA VAL A 15 5.86 -5.87 20.72
C VAL A 15 7.06 -5.01 21.16
N LEU A 16 7.80 -4.44 20.21
CA LEU A 16 8.92 -3.56 20.53
C LEU A 16 8.48 -2.30 21.28
N GLY A 17 7.37 -1.69 20.87
CA GLY A 17 6.82 -0.51 21.55
C GLY A 17 6.44 -0.79 23.00
N LYS A 18 5.85 -1.96 23.28
CA LYS A 18 5.56 -2.41 24.66
C LYS A 18 6.82 -2.60 25.49
N LEU A 19 7.81 -3.31 24.95
CA LEU A 19 9.07 -3.57 25.65
C LEU A 19 9.82 -2.28 26.02
N HIS A 20 9.62 -1.21 25.25
CA HIS A 20 10.21 0.11 25.50
C HIS A 20 9.27 1.09 26.23
N GLY A 21 8.12 0.64 26.73
CA GLY A 21 7.17 1.49 27.45
C GLY A 21 6.54 2.61 26.62
N ARG A 22 6.52 2.49 25.28
CA ARG A 22 5.91 3.45 24.35
C ARG A 22 4.47 3.10 23.96
N ILE A 23 4.07 1.86 24.20
CA ILE A 23 2.73 1.33 23.97
C ILE A 23 2.23 0.77 25.30
N ASP A 24 1.12 1.30 25.79
CA ASP A 24 0.44 0.78 26.96
C ASP A 24 -0.52 -0.38 26.62
N ALA A 25 -1.13 -0.98 27.64
CA ALA A 25 -2.04 -2.10 27.47
C ALA A 25 -3.32 -1.74 26.69
N ALA A 26 -3.79 -0.49 26.79
CA ALA A 26 -4.98 -0.04 26.08
C ALA A 26 -4.68 0.12 24.58
N GLN A 27 -3.55 0.74 24.25
CA GLN A 27 -3.06 0.87 22.88
C GLN A 27 -2.79 -0.49 22.23
N GLU A 28 -2.17 -1.43 22.95
CA GLU A 28 -2.00 -2.79 22.45
C GLU A 28 -3.35 -3.45 22.14
N ALA A 29 -4.31 -3.37 23.07
CA ALA A 29 -5.63 -3.98 22.90
C ALA A 29 -6.34 -3.44 21.65
N ASP A 30 -6.28 -2.12 21.44
CA ASP A 30 -6.80 -1.44 20.26
C ASP A 30 -6.10 -1.91 18.97
N TYR A 31 -4.77 -1.95 18.94
CA TYR A 31 -4.01 -2.45 17.78
C TYR A 31 -4.35 -3.91 17.43
N LEU A 32 -4.52 -4.77 18.42
CA LEU A 32 -4.93 -6.16 18.21
C LEU A 32 -6.36 -6.27 17.71
N GLU A 33 -7.26 -5.39 18.15
CA GLU A 33 -8.62 -5.29 17.64
C GLU A 33 -8.65 -4.84 16.18
N GLN A 34 -7.87 -3.82 15.80
CA GLN A 34 -7.72 -3.39 14.41
C GLN A 34 -7.21 -4.53 13.50
N LEU A 35 -6.24 -5.33 13.97
CA LEU A 35 -5.78 -6.52 13.24
C LEU A 35 -6.87 -7.58 13.05
N ARG A 36 -7.78 -7.73 14.02
CA ARG A 36 -8.93 -8.65 13.89
C ARG A 36 -9.91 -8.20 12.82
N PHE A 37 -10.04 -6.90 12.58
CA PHE A 37 -10.88 -6.37 11.50
C PHE A 37 -10.22 -6.40 10.12
N LEU A 38 -8.89 -6.56 10.06
CA LEU A 38 -8.13 -6.53 8.81
C LEU A 38 -8.64 -7.51 7.72
N PRO A 39 -8.99 -8.78 8.02
CA PRO A 39 -9.54 -9.69 7.01
C PRO A 39 -10.83 -9.14 6.38
N GLY A 40 -11.68 -8.50 7.19
CA GLY A 40 -12.90 -7.84 6.70
C GLY A 40 -12.56 -6.69 5.76
N SER A 41 -11.63 -5.81 6.13
CA SER A 41 -11.18 -4.70 5.27
C SER A 41 -10.57 -5.20 3.96
N VAL A 42 -9.79 -6.29 4.00
CA VAL A 42 -9.24 -6.93 2.80
C VAL A 42 -10.36 -7.46 1.91
N GLN A 43 -11.38 -8.11 2.47
CA GLN A 43 -12.53 -8.58 1.69
C GLN A 43 -13.27 -7.42 1.02
N HIS A 44 -13.44 -6.28 1.70
CA HIS A 44 -14.04 -5.09 1.09
C HIS A 44 -13.22 -4.58 -0.10
N ALA A 45 -11.89 -4.58 0.00
CA ALA A 45 -11.02 -4.22 -1.11
C ALA A 45 -11.12 -5.21 -2.29
N LEU A 46 -11.19 -6.52 -2.00
CA LEU A 46 -11.36 -7.56 -3.03
C LEU A 46 -12.71 -7.43 -3.75
N ASN A 47 -13.77 -7.03 -3.06
CA ASN A 47 -15.08 -6.81 -3.67
C ASN A 47 -15.10 -5.65 -4.70
N MET A 48 -14.04 -4.84 -4.77
CA MET A 48 -13.87 -3.81 -5.80
C MET A 48 -13.40 -4.38 -7.15
N GLU A 49 -13.07 -5.68 -7.24
CA GLU A 49 -12.55 -6.34 -8.44
C GLU A 49 -13.34 -5.99 -9.72
N PRO A 50 -14.69 -6.05 -9.77
CA PRO A 50 -15.41 -5.76 -11.01
C PRO A 50 -15.18 -4.33 -11.53
N GLN A 51 -15.06 -3.36 -10.62
CA GLN A 51 -14.79 -1.96 -10.97
C GLN A 51 -13.35 -1.79 -11.45
N ILE A 52 -12.40 -2.43 -10.76
CA ILE A 52 -10.97 -2.40 -11.11
C ILE A 52 -10.75 -3.06 -12.48
N ALA A 53 -11.42 -4.17 -12.79
CA ALA A 53 -11.35 -4.84 -14.08
C ALA A 53 -11.83 -3.91 -15.22
N ALA A 54 -12.96 -3.23 -15.04
CA ALA A 54 -13.46 -2.25 -16.00
C ALA A 54 -12.50 -1.07 -16.21
N TRP A 55 -11.80 -0.63 -15.16
CA TRP A 55 -10.75 0.38 -15.30
C TRP A 55 -9.52 -0.16 -16.02
N ALA A 56 -9.09 -1.38 -15.71
CA ALA A 56 -7.92 -2.00 -16.30
C ALA A 56 -8.00 -2.07 -17.83
N GLU A 57 -9.19 -2.34 -18.40
CA GLU A 57 -9.40 -2.30 -19.86
C GLU A 57 -9.01 -0.95 -20.48
N ARG A 58 -9.25 0.16 -19.77
CA ARG A 58 -8.90 1.51 -20.21
C ARG A 58 -7.39 1.78 -20.11
N PHE A 59 -6.70 1.11 -19.20
CA PHE A 59 -5.26 1.25 -18.97
C PHE A 59 -4.41 0.27 -19.78
N ALA A 60 -4.98 -0.83 -20.28
CA ALA A 60 -4.27 -1.89 -20.99
C ALA A 60 -3.48 -1.42 -22.22
N ARG A 61 -3.88 -0.28 -22.83
CA ARG A 61 -3.20 0.30 -24.01
C ARG A 61 -2.20 1.41 -23.66
N LYS A 62 -1.99 1.72 -22.38
CA LYS A 62 -1.05 2.76 -21.96
C LYS A 62 0.37 2.19 -21.91
N SER A 63 1.33 2.96 -22.40
CA SER A 63 2.75 2.58 -22.34
C SER A 63 3.40 2.91 -21.01
N SER A 64 2.84 3.88 -20.25
CA SER A 64 3.37 4.31 -18.97
C SER A 64 2.27 4.60 -17.93
N ALA A 65 2.65 4.52 -16.65
CA ALA A 65 1.79 4.82 -15.52
C ALA A 65 2.60 5.44 -14.37
N LEU A 66 1.99 6.39 -13.65
CA LEU A 66 2.57 7.05 -12.50
C LEU A 66 1.79 6.68 -11.23
N PHE A 67 2.49 6.18 -10.22
CA PHE A 67 1.93 5.86 -8.90
C PHE A 67 2.38 6.90 -7.89
N LEU A 68 1.45 7.43 -7.09
CA LEU A 68 1.73 8.51 -6.17
C LEU A 68 1.33 8.13 -4.75
N GLY A 69 2.21 8.41 -3.80
CA GLY A 69 1.94 8.18 -2.39
C GLY A 69 2.63 9.21 -1.50
N ARG A 70 2.12 9.40 -0.28
CA ARG A 70 2.71 10.29 0.73
C ARG A 70 2.77 9.59 2.08
N GLY A 71 3.84 9.82 2.83
CA GLY A 71 4.06 9.18 4.12
C GLY A 71 4.04 7.64 3.98
N LEU A 72 3.23 6.98 4.79
CA LEU A 72 3.09 5.51 4.79
C LEU A 72 2.59 4.95 3.45
N HIS A 73 1.92 5.76 2.62
CA HIS A 73 1.41 5.31 1.32
C HIS A 73 2.47 5.35 0.20
N TYR A 74 3.61 6.01 0.38
CA TYR A 74 4.64 6.03 -0.66
C TYR A 74 5.24 4.63 -0.93
N PRO A 75 5.63 3.84 0.10
CA PRO A 75 6.00 2.43 -0.11
C PRO A 75 4.90 1.58 -0.77
N ILE A 76 3.63 1.90 -0.54
CA ILE A 76 2.50 1.21 -1.18
C ILE A 76 2.40 1.57 -2.67
N ALA A 77 2.64 2.84 -3.02
CA ALA A 77 2.73 3.28 -4.41
C ALA A 77 3.90 2.59 -5.14
N LEU A 78 5.05 2.43 -4.47
CA LEU A 78 6.18 1.68 -5.00
C LEU A 78 5.80 0.23 -5.31
N GLU A 79 5.18 -0.48 -4.37
CA GLU A 79 4.72 -1.86 -4.58
C GLU A 79 3.71 -1.95 -5.74
N GLY A 80 2.75 -1.02 -5.83
CA GLY A 80 1.78 -0.97 -6.93
C GLY A 80 2.44 -0.79 -8.30
N SER A 81 3.41 0.12 -8.40
CA SER A 81 4.18 0.34 -9.63
C SER A 81 5.00 -0.90 -10.02
N LEU A 82 5.60 -1.57 -9.03
CA LEU A 82 6.38 -2.78 -9.24
C LEU A 82 5.49 -3.89 -9.81
N LYS A 83 4.32 -4.13 -9.22
CA LYS A 83 3.40 -5.17 -9.69
C LYS A 83 2.90 -4.90 -11.09
N LEU A 84 2.54 -3.65 -11.42
CA LEU A 84 2.09 -3.33 -12.77
C LEU A 84 3.21 -3.59 -13.79
N LYS A 85 4.43 -3.15 -13.50
CA LYS A 85 5.60 -3.36 -14.35
C LYS A 85 5.93 -4.84 -14.57
N GLU A 86 5.90 -5.64 -13.51
CA GLU A 86 6.27 -7.07 -13.54
C GLU A 86 5.34 -7.91 -14.41
N ILE A 87 4.03 -7.65 -14.40
CA ILE A 87 3.05 -8.54 -15.06
C ILE A 87 2.54 -8.01 -16.40
N SER A 88 2.53 -6.69 -16.59
CA SER A 88 1.94 -6.06 -17.79
C SER A 88 2.96 -5.46 -18.74
N TYR A 89 4.23 -5.33 -18.31
CA TYR A 89 5.29 -4.62 -19.02
C TYR A 89 5.03 -3.13 -19.29
N ILE A 90 3.97 -2.55 -18.74
CA ILE A 90 3.76 -1.09 -18.72
C ILE A 90 4.90 -0.45 -17.93
N HIS A 91 5.48 0.62 -18.48
CA HIS A 91 6.49 1.40 -17.77
C HIS A 91 5.85 2.15 -16.59
N ALA A 92 5.93 1.56 -15.41
CA ALA A 92 5.34 2.10 -14.20
C ALA A 92 6.41 2.58 -13.22
N GLU A 93 6.24 3.81 -12.73
CA GLU A 93 7.11 4.45 -11.75
C GLU A 93 6.30 5.00 -10.58
N ALA A 94 6.89 5.04 -9.38
CA ALA A 94 6.25 5.64 -8.22
C ALA A 94 7.05 6.81 -7.67
N TYR A 95 6.34 7.87 -7.27
CA TYR A 95 6.93 9.08 -6.73
C TYR A 95 6.27 9.49 -5.40
N PRO A 96 7.04 10.13 -4.50
CA PRO A 96 6.45 10.83 -3.37
C PRO A 96 5.61 11.99 -3.91
N ALA A 97 4.36 12.09 -3.50
CA ALA A 97 3.43 13.09 -4.04
C ALA A 97 3.91 14.55 -3.88
N GLY A 98 4.78 14.84 -2.90
CA GLY A 98 5.37 16.16 -2.70
C GLY A 98 6.43 16.55 -3.75
N GLU A 99 7.05 15.57 -4.40
CA GLU A 99 8.16 15.77 -5.35
C GLU A 99 7.71 15.89 -6.81
N LEU A 100 6.40 15.82 -7.07
CA LEU A 100 5.83 15.88 -8.42
C LEU A 100 6.27 17.11 -9.22
N LYS A 101 6.45 18.25 -8.55
CA LYS A 101 6.86 19.52 -9.18
C LYS A 101 8.36 19.58 -9.50
N HIS A 102 9.16 18.66 -8.96
CA HIS A 102 10.61 18.68 -9.06
C HIS A 102 11.17 17.60 -10.00
N GLY A 103 10.31 16.76 -10.61
CA GLY A 103 10.71 15.75 -11.58
C GLY A 103 9.62 15.37 -12.59
N PRO A 104 8.59 14.58 -12.22
CA PRO A 104 7.68 13.92 -13.17
C PRO A 104 6.78 14.85 -14.01
N LEU A 105 6.48 16.06 -13.54
CA LEU A 105 5.69 17.05 -14.30
C LEU A 105 6.56 17.88 -15.27
N ALA A 106 7.89 17.76 -15.20
CA ALA A 106 8.83 18.51 -16.04
C ALA A 106 9.37 17.70 -17.24
N LEU A 107 9.03 16.41 -17.33
CA LEU A 107 9.34 15.47 -18.42
C LEU A 107 8.06 15.11 -19.18
#